data_AF-A0A2G9N0J3-F1
#
_entry.id   AF-A0A2G9N0J3-F1
#
_cell.length_a   1.000
_cell.length_b   1.000
_cell.length_c   1.000
_cell.angle_alpha   90.00
_cell.angle_beta   90.00
_cell.angle_gamma   90.00
#
_symmetry.space_group_name_H-M   'P 1'
#
loop_
_entity.id
_entity.type
_entity.pdbx_description
1 polymer ?
#
loop_
_entity_poly.entity_id
_entity_poly.type
_entity_poly.pdbx_seq_one_letter_code
_entity_poly.pdbx_strand_id
1 'polypeptide(L)'
;GGDKMVFVEGCKNPKAVTILLRCNSKRYLDEFHRDTLNAIFVLRNFIENPYIVRGGGSTEAIIANRIRELSTTVEGKEQIVVEKFADAIEEIPITLARNIGMNPIDTRTQLRAKYANYSKDTIKWYGIDSVKRKISEIKTSDVVDLFVVK
;
A
#
# COMPACT_ATOMS: atom_id res chain seq x y z
N GLY A 1 -26.13 16.16 -21.09
CA GLY A 1 -26.41 17.00 -19.91
C GLY A 1 -27.63 17.87 -20.11
N GLY A 2 -28.76 17.27 -20.48
CA GLY A 2 -30.04 17.97 -20.68
C GLY A 2 -31.18 17.40 -19.83
N ASP A 3 -30.90 16.40 -19.01
CA ASP A 3 -31.89 15.76 -18.16
C ASP A 3 -32.20 16.66 -16.96
N LYS A 4 -33.49 16.92 -16.74
CA LYS A 4 -33.95 17.67 -15.58
C LYS A 4 -33.72 16.82 -14.33
N MET A 5 -33.00 17.39 -13.36
CA MET A 5 -32.72 16.77 -12.06
C MET A 5 -33.34 17.63 -10.96
N VAL A 6 -33.91 17.00 -9.94
CA VAL A 6 -34.35 17.66 -8.71
C VAL A 6 -33.33 17.39 -7.62
N PHE A 7 -32.80 18.46 -7.01
CA PHE A 7 -31.83 18.38 -5.93
C PHE A 7 -32.54 18.65 -4.60
N VAL A 8 -32.42 17.70 -3.66
CA VAL A 8 -32.88 17.86 -2.28
C VAL A 8 -31.65 18.02 -1.41
N GLU A 9 -31.35 19.27 -1.04
CA GLU A 9 -30.12 19.66 -0.34
C GLU A 9 -30.43 20.30 1.01
N GLY A 10 -29.42 20.48 1.86
CA GLY A 10 -29.57 21.17 3.16
C GLY A 10 -30.40 20.41 4.20
N CYS A 11 -30.51 19.08 4.09
CA CYS A 11 -31.24 18.26 5.05
C CYS A 11 -30.57 18.32 6.44
N LYS A 12 -31.37 18.48 7.50
CA LYS A 12 -30.88 18.45 8.89
C LYS A 12 -30.59 17.00 9.30
N ASN A 13 -29.34 16.71 9.67
CA ASN A 13 -28.86 15.37 10.03
C ASN A 13 -29.16 14.28 8.98
N PRO A 14 -28.61 14.39 7.75
CA PRO A 14 -28.91 13.46 6.68
C PRO A 14 -28.29 12.08 6.97
N LYS A 15 -29.13 11.06 7.08
CA LYS A 15 -28.69 9.64 7.17
C LYS A 15 -28.35 9.03 5.80
N ALA A 16 -28.61 9.77 4.72
CA ALA A 16 -28.28 9.41 3.35
C ALA A 16 -27.78 10.65 2.61
N VAL A 17 -26.74 10.49 1.81
CA VAL A 17 -26.14 11.56 1.00
C VAL A 17 -25.93 11.05 -0.42
N THR A 18 -26.03 11.95 -1.40
CA THR A 18 -25.85 11.63 -2.82
C THR A 18 -24.64 12.37 -3.36
N ILE A 19 -23.69 11.64 -3.93
CA ILE A 19 -22.56 12.21 -4.68
C ILE A 19 -22.92 12.12 -6.18
N LEU A 20 -23.08 13.27 -6.84
CA LEU A 20 -23.35 13.32 -8.27
C LEU A 20 -22.04 13.35 -9.07
N LEU A 21 -21.78 12.27 -9.81
CA LEU A 21 -20.68 12.20 -10.76
C LEU A 21 -21.19 12.56 -12.17
N ARG A 22 -20.50 13.50 -12.84
CA ARG A 22 -20.79 13.88 -14.24
C ARG A 22 -19.54 13.68 -15.08
N CYS A 23 -19.68 12.97 -16.18
CA CYS A 23 -18.59 12.75 -17.13
C CYS A 23 -19.12 12.77 -18.56
N ASN A 24 -18.25 13.08 -19.53
CA ASN A 24 -18.56 13.07 -20.96
C ASN A 24 -18.47 11.66 -21.58
N SER A 25 -17.86 10.70 -20.89
CA SER A 25 -17.65 9.32 -21.33
C SER A 25 -18.17 8.36 -20.28
N LYS A 26 -18.95 7.37 -20.73
CA LYS A 26 -19.45 6.31 -19.85
C LYS A 26 -18.31 5.53 -19.19
N ARG A 27 -17.25 5.24 -19.94
CA ARG A 27 -16.07 4.52 -19.43
C ARG A 27 -15.42 5.25 -18.25
N TYR A 28 -15.18 6.56 -18.40
CA TYR A 28 -14.59 7.35 -17.33
C TYR A 28 -15.56 7.55 -16.16
N LEU A 29 -16.87 7.64 -16.43
CA LEU A 29 -17.88 7.67 -15.37
C LEU A 29 -17.82 6.41 -14.50
N ASP A 30 -17.73 5.24 -15.13
CA ASP A 30 -17.65 3.95 -14.43
C ASP A 30 -16.34 3.85 -13.60
N GLU A 31 -15.22 4.37 -14.14
CA GLU A 31 -13.95 4.47 -13.40
C GLU A 31 -14.07 5.41 -12.19
N PHE A 32 -14.61 6.61 -12.35
CA PHE A 32 -14.81 7.55 -11.23
C PHE A 32 -15.77 7.02 -10.17
N HIS A 33 -16.82 6.31 -10.58
CA HIS A 33 -17.74 5.68 -9.64
C HIS A 33 -16.99 4.64 -8.78
N ARG A 34 -16.24 3.75 -9.40
CA ARG A 34 -15.43 2.76 -8.68
C ARG A 34 -14.42 3.42 -7.74
N ASP A 35 -13.71 4.44 -8.22
CA ASP A 35 -12.68 5.12 -7.42
C ASP A 35 -13.28 5.90 -6.24
N THR A 36 -14.46 6.49 -6.41
CA THR A 36 -15.22 7.14 -5.33
C THR A 36 -15.65 6.14 -4.26
N LEU A 37 -16.17 4.97 -4.67
CA LEU A 37 -16.54 3.90 -3.73
C LEU A 37 -15.31 3.38 -2.97
N ASN A 38 -14.18 3.18 -3.67
CA ASN A 38 -12.93 2.75 -3.04
C ASN A 38 -12.48 3.75 -1.96
N ALA A 39 -12.53 5.06 -2.24
CA ALA A 39 -12.19 6.09 -1.26
C ALA A 39 -13.11 6.04 -0.02
N ILE A 40 -14.42 5.85 -0.21
CA ILE A 40 -15.38 5.72 0.89
C ILE A 40 -15.08 4.46 1.72
N PHE A 41 -14.76 3.33 1.09
CA PHE A 41 -14.44 2.11 1.81
C PHE A 41 -13.15 2.21 2.62
N VAL A 42 -12.13 2.90 2.10
CA VAL A 42 -10.91 3.20 2.87
C VAL A 42 -11.25 4.08 4.08
N LEU A 43 -12.02 5.14 3.90
CA LEU A 43 -12.41 6.01 5.01
C LEU A 43 -13.25 5.28 6.07
N ARG A 44 -14.21 4.45 5.66
CA ARG A 44 -14.98 3.60 6.57
C ARG A 44 -14.07 2.70 7.40
N ASN A 45 -13.18 1.96 6.74
CA ASN A 45 -12.28 1.03 7.40
C ASN A 45 -11.36 1.75 8.40
N PHE A 46 -10.92 2.98 8.09
CA PHE A 46 -10.14 3.80 8.99
C PHE A 46 -10.95 4.29 10.21
N ILE A 47 -12.21 4.69 10.00
CA ILE A 47 -13.11 5.10 11.10
C ILE A 47 -13.35 3.93 12.06
N GLU A 48 -13.51 2.72 11.54
CA GLU A 48 -13.70 1.50 12.33
C GLU A 48 -12.40 1.05 13.02
N ASN A 49 -11.26 1.13 12.31
CA ASN A 49 -9.95 0.72 12.80
C ASN A 49 -8.88 1.78 12.46
N PRO A 50 -8.58 2.74 13.37
CA PRO A 50 -7.75 3.90 13.07
C PRO A 50 -6.25 3.61 13.13
N TYR A 51 -5.83 2.46 12.57
CA TYR A 51 -4.43 2.05 12.49
C TYR A 51 -3.94 2.07 11.05
N ILE A 52 -2.76 2.66 10.85
CA ILE A 52 -2.12 2.81 9.54
C ILE A 52 -0.70 2.27 9.58
N VAL A 53 -0.22 1.85 8.42
CA VAL A 53 1.16 1.46 8.16
C VAL A 53 1.68 2.21 6.93
N ARG A 54 2.97 2.08 6.62
CA ARG A 54 3.54 2.71 5.42
C ARG A 54 3.32 1.85 4.19
N GLY A 55 2.89 2.49 3.11
CA GLY A 55 2.70 1.83 1.83
C GLY A 55 3.99 1.68 1.04
N GLY A 56 3.87 1.66 -0.29
CA GLY A 56 5.02 1.55 -1.20
C GLY A 56 5.80 0.24 -1.06
N GLY A 57 5.17 -0.83 -0.55
CA GLY A 57 5.84 -2.10 -0.28
C GLY A 57 6.81 -2.07 0.90
N SER A 58 6.84 -0.99 1.69
CA SER A 58 7.76 -0.85 2.82
C SER A 58 7.39 -1.76 3.99
N THR A 59 6.09 -1.94 4.25
CA THR A 59 5.59 -2.87 5.27
C THR A 59 6.02 -4.31 4.95
N GLU A 60 5.82 -4.75 3.71
CA GLU A 60 6.21 -6.07 3.23
C GLU A 60 7.73 -6.27 3.29
N ALA A 61 8.51 -5.24 2.96
CA ALA A 61 9.97 -5.31 3.04
C ALA A 61 10.47 -5.49 4.47
N ILE A 62 9.87 -4.80 5.46
CA ILE A 62 10.19 -4.98 6.89
C ILE A 62 9.83 -6.39 7.34
N ILE A 63 8.63 -6.85 7.02
CA ILE A 63 8.13 -8.18 7.41
C ILE A 63 9.04 -9.27 6.81
N ALA A 64 9.36 -9.18 5.52
CA ALA A 64 10.26 -10.10 4.85
C ALA A 64 11.64 -10.12 5.51
N ASN A 65 12.21 -8.96 5.82
CA ASN A 65 13.49 -8.88 6.53
C ASN A 65 13.43 -9.55 7.90
N ARG A 66 12.35 -9.31 8.67
CA ARG A 66 12.21 -9.88 10.01
C ARG A 66 12.03 -11.40 9.98
N ILE A 67 11.26 -11.93 9.04
CA ILE A 67 11.11 -13.37 8.84
C ILE A 67 12.44 -13.99 8.42
N ARG A 68 13.22 -13.32 7.58
CA ARG A 68 14.55 -13.76 7.17
C ARG A 68 15.55 -13.78 8.33
N GLU A 69 15.48 -12.81 9.25
CA GLU A 69 16.26 -12.88 10.49
C GLU A 69 15.84 -14.06 11.36
N LEU A 70 14.53 -14.31 11.49
CA LEU A 70 14.00 -15.44 12.26
C LEU A 70 14.41 -16.79 11.67
N SER A 71 14.54 -16.90 10.33
CA SER A 71 14.98 -18.16 9.72
C SER A 71 16.36 -18.60 10.22
N THR A 72 17.24 -17.66 10.60
CA THR A 72 18.58 -17.99 11.15
C THR A 72 18.54 -18.69 12.51
N THR A 73 17.41 -18.60 13.22
CA THR A 73 17.18 -19.28 14.50
C THR A 73 16.49 -20.64 14.37
N VAL A 74 16.01 -20.97 13.16
CA VAL A 74 15.36 -22.25 12.87
C VAL A 74 16.42 -23.21 12.33
N GLU A 75 16.44 -24.44 12.84
CA GLU A 75 17.38 -25.47 12.40
C GLU A 75 16.75 -26.44 11.39
N GLY A 76 17.59 -27.04 10.54
CA GLY A 76 17.18 -28.06 9.59
C GLY A 76 16.44 -27.52 8.36
N LYS A 77 15.60 -28.37 7.74
CA LYS A 77 14.96 -28.06 6.44
C LYS A 77 13.93 -26.93 6.54
N GLU A 78 13.37 -26.70 7.72
CA GLU A 78 12.37 -25.65 7.96
C GLU A 78 12.94 -24.25 7.73
N GLN A 79 14.23 -24.05 8.01
CA GLN A 79 14.93 -22.79 7.73
C GLN A 79 14.75 -22.34 6.28
N ILE A 80 14.89 -23.27 5.33
CA ILE A 80 14.77 -22.99 3.89
C ILE A 80 13.34 -22.54 3.56
N VAL A 81 12.34 -23.15 4.19
CA VAL A 81 10.92 -22.81 3.98
C VAL A 81 10.64 -21.39 4.50
N VAL A 82 11.11 -21.06 5.69
CA VAL A 82 10.96 -19.72 6.29
C VAL A 82 11.64 -18.67 5.43
N GLU A 83 12.85 -18.95 4.91
CA GLU A 83 13.56 -18.06 4.00
C GLU A 83 12.79 -17.84 2.68
N LYS A 84 12.22 -18.91 2.11
CA LYS A 84 11.41 -18.80 0.89
C LYS A 84 10.10 -18.05 1.11
N PHE A 85 9.51 -18.14 2.30
CA PHE A 85 8.37 -17.34 2.67
C PHE A 85 8.71 -15.84 2.75
N ALA A 86 9.87 -15.49 3.32
CA ALA A 86 10.38 -14.12 3.29
C ALA A 86 10.60 -13.61 1.85
N ASP A 87 11.17 -14.45 0.97
CA ASP A 87 11.34 -14.11 -0.45
C ASP A 87 9.97 -13.84 -1.13
N ALA A 88 8.95 -14.65 -0.83
CA ALA A 88 7.61 -14.48 -1.39
C ALA A 88 6.94 -13.16 -0.98
N ILE A 89 7.09 -12.75 0.29
CA ILE A 89 6.58 -11.44 0.75
C ILE A 89 7.33 -10.29 0.08
N GLU A 90 8.65 -10.43 -0.08
CA GLU A 90 9.49 -9.42 -0.75
C GLU A 90 9.13 -9.24 -2.24
N GLU A 91 8.45 -10.18 -2.90
CA GLU A 91 8.00 -10.01 -4.29
C GLU A 91 7.01 -8.86 -4.49
N ILE A 92 6.29 -8.43 -3.46
CA ILE A 92 5.35 -7.30 -3.54
C ILE A 92 6.09 -5.98 -3.87
N PRO A 93 7.05 -5.50 -3.05
CA PRO A 93 7.84 -4.31 -3.41
C PRO A 93 8.64 -4.50 -4.71
N ILE A 94 9.15 -5.70 -5.00
CA ILE A 94 9.87 -5.95 -6.25
C ILE A 94 8.97 -5.82 -7.48
N THR A 95 7.72 -6.27 -7.37
CA THR A 95 6.73 -6.11 -8.43
C THR A 95 6.36 -4.64 -8.63
N LEU A 96 6.22 -3.86 -7.56
CA LEU A 96 6.01 -2.41 -7.66
C LEU A 96 7.17 -1.73 -8.42
N ALA A 97 8.40 -2.08 -8.07
CA ALA A 97 9.60 -1.55 -8.74
C ALA A 97 9.65 -1.93 -10.22
N ARG A 98 9.34 -3.18 -10.56
CA ARG A 98 9.26 -3.67 -11.94
C ARG A 98 8.21 -2.89 -12.75
N ASN A 99 7.04 -2.65 -12.18
CA ASN A 99 5.94 -1.95 -12.87
C ASN A 99 6.27 -0.49 -13.21
N ILE A 100 7.22 0.12 -12.50
CA ILE A 100 7.70 1.48 -12.77
C ILE A 100 9.02 1.52 -13.55
N GLY A 101 9.48 0.37 -14.05
CA GLY A 101 10.67 0.24 -14.91
C GLY A 101 12.01 0.18 -14.16
N MET A 102 12.03 -0.08 -12.86
CA MET A 102 13.27 -0.32 -12.12
C MET A 102 13.77 -1.75 -12.34
N ASN A 103 15.08 -1.97 -12.25
CA ASN A 103 15.67 -3.30 -12.31
C ASN A 103 15.31 -4.11 -11.04
N PRO A 104 14.61 -5.25 -11.14
CA PRO A 104 14.23 -6.07 -9.99
C PRO A 104 15.42 -6.58 -9.17
N ILE A 105 16.54 -6.92 -9.82
CA ILE A 105 17.74 -7.49 -9.16
C ILE A 105 18.42 -6.41 -8.32
N ASP A 106 18.64 -5.23 -8.90
CA ASP A 106 19.23 -4.10 -8.20
C ASP A 106 18.31 -3.63 -7.06
N THR A 107 17.00 -3.59 -7.32
CA THR A 107 16.01 -3.22 -6.30
C THR A 107 16.07 -4.17 -5.11
N ARG A 108 16.08 -5.49 -5.35
CA ARG A 108 16.16 -6.49 -4.28
C ARG A 108 17.42 -6.33 -3.45
N THR A 109 18.54 -6.17 -4.11
CA THR A 109 19.85 -6.03 -3.45
C THR A 109 19.89 -4.75 -2.60
N GLN A 110 19.46 -3.62 -3.16
CA GLN A 110 19.44 -2.34 -2.46
C GLN A 110 18.43 -2.33 -1.31
N LEU A 111 17.24 -2.92 -1.49
CA LEU A 111 16.20 -2.97 -0.46
C LEU A 111 16.67 -3.79 0.75
N ARG A 112 17.24 -4.98 0.50
CA ARG A 112 17.85 -5.81 1.55
C ARG A 112 19.00 -5.08 2.24
N ALA A 113 19.86 -4.39 1.50
CA ALA A 113 20.95 -3.62 2.08
C ALA A 113 20.48 -2.47 3.00
N LYS A 114 19.33 -1.86 2.72
CA LYS A 114 18.72 -0.85 3.60
C LYS A 114 18.27 -1.42 4.94
N TYR A 115 17.73 -2.64 4.93
CA TYR A 115 17.23 -3.29 6.14
C TYR A 115 18.30 -4.08 6.90
N ALA A 116 19.34 -4.58 6.23
CA ALA A 116 20.45 -5.29 6.87
C ALA A 116 21.31 -4.38 7.77
N ASN A 117 21.47 -3.10 7.41
CA ASN A 117 22.31 -2.13 8.14
C ASN A 117 21.55 -1.39 9.25
N TYR A 118 20.43 -1.94 9.71
CA TYR A 118 19.46 -1.21 10.49
C TYR A 118 19.55 -1.54 11.98
N SER A 119 19.66 -0.52 12.85
CA SER A 119 19.66 -0.72 14.30
C SER A 119 18.25 -1.04 14.78
N LYS A 120 18.14 -1.99 15.72
CA LYS A 120 16.84 -2.48 16.25
C LYS A 120 16.01 -1.40 16.97
N ASP A 121 16.60 -0.25 17.28
CA ASP A 121 16.01 0.78 18.15
C ASP A 121 15.20 1.86 17.41
N THR A 122 15.28 1.92 16.09
CA THR A 122 14.42 2.79 15.27
C THR A 122 13.70 1.91 14.27
N ILE A 123 12.56 2.32 13.69
CA ILE A 123 11.97 1.68 12.50
C ILE A 123 11.93 2.68 11.33
N LYS A 124 12.61 2.35 10.22
CA LYS A 124 12.62 3.14 8.99
C LYS A 124 11.94 2.35 7.90
N TRP A 125 11.00 3.00 7.24
CA TRP A 125 10.10 2.36 6.29
C TRP A 125 10.61 2.56 4.88
N TYR A 126 11.66 1.83 4.51
CA TYR A 126 12.17 1.85 3.14
C TYR A 126 11.27 1.06 2.20
N GLY A 127 10.80 1.72 1.14
CA GLY A 127 9.97 1.12 0.11
C GLY A 127 10.29 1.67 -1.25
N ILE A 128 9.40 1.41 -2.21
CA ILE A 128 9.50 1.89 -3.58
C ILE A 128 8.79 3.24 -3.69
N ASP A 129 9.55 4.29 -3.98
CA ASP A 129 9.01 5.59 -4.35
C ASP A 129 8.74 5.61 -5.84
N SER A 130 7.46 5.50 -6.20
CA SER A 130 7.02 5.43 -7.61
C SER A 130 7.29 6.70 -8.39
N VAL A 131 7.23 7.86 -7.73
CA VAL A 131 7.45 9.18 -8.34
C VAL A 131 8.93 9.37 -8.66
N LYS A 132 9.81 9.05 -7.70
CA LYS A 132 11.26 9.21 -7.85
C LYS A 132 11.95 7.99 -8.49
N ARG A 133 11.21 6.90 -8.73
CA ARG A 133 11.70 5.61 -9.27
C ARG A 133 12.94 5.11 -8.55
N LYS A 134 12.91 5.15 -7.22
CA LYS A 134 14.03 4.72 -6.38
C LYS A 134 13.54 4.18 -5.06
N ILE A 135 14.43 3.49 -4.35
CA ILE A 135 14.18 3.10 -2.97
C ILE A 135 14.37 4.32 -2.07
N SER A 136 13.35 4.65 -1.28
CA SER A 136 13.39 5.78 -0.35
C SER A 136 12.61 5.46 0.92
N GLU A 137 12.81 6.26 1.96
CA GLU A 137 12.01 6.15 3.18
C GLU A 137 10.62 6.74 2.92
N ILE A 138 9.59 5.92 3.08
CA ILE A 138 8.19 6.29 2.94
C ILE A 138 7.74 6.97 4.24
N LYS A 139 7.36 8.24 4.15
CA LYS A 139 6.90 9.04 5.30
C LYS A 139 5.38 9.02 5.43
N THR A 140 4.85 9.54 6.54
CA THR A 140 3.38 9.61 6.77
C THR A 140 2.71 10.55 5.79
N SER A 141 3.45 11.56 5.33
CA SER A 141 3.01 12.51 4.32
C SER A 141 2.91 11.91 2.92
N ASP A 142 3.45 10.71 2.71
CA ASP A 142 3.62 10.13 1.39
C ASP A 142 2.48 9.13 1.12
N VAL A 143 2.75 7.83 1.25
CA VAL A 143 1.79 6.75 0.99
C VAL A 143 1.60 5.96 2.27
N VAL A 144 0.35 5.83 2.68
CA VAL A 144 -0.06 5.06 3.86
C VAL A 144 -1.10 4.02 3.46
N ASP A 145 -1.02 2.85 4.08
CA ASP A 145 -2.00 1.80 3.95
C ASP A 145 -2.73 1.63 5.29
N LEU A 146 -3.99 1.21 5.24
CA LEU A 146 -4.70 0.83 6.46
C LEU A 146 -4.17 -0.51 6.96
N PHE A 147 -4.05 -0.64 8.28
CA PHE A 147 -3.60 -1.88 8.91
C PHE A 147 -4.45 -3.10 8.48
N VAL A 148 -5.77 -2.91 8.36
CA VAL A 148 -6.71 -3.99 7.99
C VAL A 148 -6.51 -4.55 6.57
N VAL A 149 -5.73 -3.89 5.73
CA VAL A 149 -5.45 -4.30 4.34
C VAL A 149 -4.18 -5.16 4.25
N LYS A 150 -3.42 -5.30 5.34
CA LYS A 150 -2.18 -6.08 5.41
C LYS A 150 -2.40 -7.47 6.01
#